data_AF-A0A2K4W8I4-F1
#
_entry.id   AF-A0A2K4W8I4-F1
#
_cell.length_a   1.000
_cell.length_b   1.000
_cell.length_c   1.000
_cell.angle_alpha   90.00
_cell.angle_beta   90.00
_cell.angle_gamma   90.00
#
_symmetry.space_group_name_H-M   'P 1'
#
loop_
_entity.id
_entity.type
_entity.pdbx_description
1 polymer ?
#
loop_
_entity_poly.entity_id
_entity_poly.type
_entity_poly.pdbx_seq_one_letter_code
_entity_poly.pdbx_strand_id
1 'polypeptide(L)' 'MSELVMANAGVRRLTALEFQELAAVPAAVEWFANIRKPRMRRAYKADLRDFCSFVGVAGAEEFRATNRAHVLV' A
#
# COMPACT_ATOMS: atom_id res chain seq x y z
N MET A 1 -3.23 13.44 27.90
CA MET A 1 -2.59 13.11 26.61
C MET A 1 -2.77 11.61 26.39
N SER A 2 -3.49 11.08 25.42
CA SER A 2 -4.30 11.64 24.36
C SER A 2 -5.31 10.55 24.01
N GLU A 3 -6.54 10.97 23.82
CA GLU A 3 -7.66 10.17 23.38
C GLU A 3 -7.33 9.61 21.99
N LEU A 4 -6.93 8.34 21.92
CA LEU A 4 -6.56 7.67 20.68
C LEU A 4 -7.66 6.69 20.29
N VAL A 5 -8.25 7.03 19.15
CA VAL A 5 -9.11 6.19 18.30
C VAL A 5 -10.52 5.98 18.84
N MET A 6 -11.39 6.95 18.54
CA MET A 6 -12.81 6.71 18.32
C MET A 6 -12.94 5.65 17.21
N ALA A 7 -13.07 4.39 17.61
CA ALA A 7 -13.34 3.30 16.69
C ALA A 7 -14.73 3.52 16.09
N ASN A 8 -14.75 3.80 14.79
CA ASN A 8 -15.96 3.77 13.98
C ASN A 8 -16.71 2.46 14.24
N ALA A 9 -17.94 2.55 14.76
CA ALA A 9 -18.74 1.43 15.27
C ALA A 9 -19.08 0.34 14.23
N GLY A 10 -18.69 0.52 12.95
CA GLY A 10 -18.84 -0.47 11.89
C GLY A 10 -17.54 -1.16 11.43
N VAL A 11 -16.39 -0.88 12.05
CA VAL A 11 -15.10 -1.47 11.63
C VAL A 11 -14.67 -2.56 12.62
N ARG A 12 -14.64 -3.81 12.16
CA ARG A 12 -14.07 -4.93 12.93
C ARG A 12 -12.62 -4.60 13.29
N ARG A 13 -12.31 -4.59 14.59
CA ARG A 13 -10.93 -4.47 15.07
C ARG A 13 -10.18 -5.79 14.82
N LEU A 14 -8.94 -5.68 14.39
CA LEU A 14 -8.05 -6.83 14.22
C LEU A 14 -7.59 -7.35 15.59
N THR A 15 -7.37 -8.66 15.69
CA THR A 15 -6.64 -9.26 16.81
C THR A 15 -5.15 -8.90 16.72
N ALA A 16 -4.41 -9.09 17.82
CA ALA A 16 -2.96 -8.84 17.82
C ALA A 16 -2.22 -9.70 16.78
N LEU A 17 -2.66 -10.95 16.58
CA LEU A 17 -2.08 -11.85 15.58
C LEU A 17 -2.39 -11.36 14.16
N GLU A 18 -3.64 -11.05 13.85
CA GLU A 18 -4.05 -10.52 12.53
C GLU A 18 -3.34 -9.21 12.20
N PHE A 19 -3.07 -8.37 13.21
CA PHE A 19 -2.29 -7.15 13.01
C PHE A 19 -0.82 -7.43 12.70
N GLN A 20 -0.19 -8.40 13.38
CA GLN A 20 1.19 -8.81 13.09
C GLN A 20 1.32 -9.41 11.68
N GLU A 21 0.32 -10.16 11.22
CA GLU A 21 0.30 -10.73 9.87
C GLU A 21 0.27 -9.66 8.76
N LEU A 22 -0.17 -8.43 9.06
CA LEU A 22 -0.09 -7.33 8.10
C LEU A 22 1.36 -7.00 7.69
N ALA A 23 2.35 -7.29 8.54
CA ALA A 23 3.76 -7.09 8.19
C ALA A 23 4.22 -7.98 7.02
N ALA A 24 3.51 -9.10 6.76
CA ALA A 24 3.76 -9.96 5.61
C ALA A 24 3.01 -9.51 4.35
N VAL A 25 2.05 -8.57 4.48
CA VAL A 25 1.32 -8.01 3.34
C VAL A 25 2.27 -7.08 2.58
N PRO A 26 2.46 -7.27 1.26
CA PRO A 26 3.27 -6.34 0.49
C PRO A 26 2.69 -4.93 0.56
N ALA A 27 3.52 -3.92 0.86
CA ALA A 27 3.10 -2.53 1.04
C ALA A 27 2.24 -1.98 -0.12
N ALA A 28 2.48 -2.45 -1.35
CA ALA A 28 1.66 -2.10 -2.52
C ALA A 28 0.20 -2.57 -2.37
N VAL A 29 -0.03 -3.79 -1.85
CA VAL A 29 -1.38 -4.35 -1.64
C VAL A 29 -2.11 -3.57 -0.57
N GLU A 30 -1.42 -3.25 0.54
CA GLU A 30 -1.97 -2.41 1.61
C GLU A 30 -2.36 -1.02 1.08
N TRP A 31 -1.46 -0.37 0.34
CA TRP A 31 -1.70 0.94 -0.25
C TRP A 31 -2.92 0.92 -1.19
N PHE A 32 -3.04 -0.08 -2.08
CA PHE A 32 -4.22 -0.21 -2.96
C PHE A 32 -5.52 -0.46 -2.19
N ALA A 33 -5.47 -1.20 -1.08
CA ALA A 33 -6.64 -1.45 -0.23
C ALA A 33 -7.14 -0.16 0.45
N ASN A 34 -6.22 0.75 0.77
CA ASN A 34 -6.55 2.06 1.35
C ASN A 34 -7.18 3.05 0.34
N ILE A 35 -7.09 2.80 -0.98
CA ILE A 35 -7.74 3.64 -2.00
C ILE A 35 -9.22 3.29 -2.13
N ARG A 36 -10.07 4.07 -1.45
CA ARG A 36 -11.53 3.85 -1.40
C ARG A 36 -12.26 4.16 -2.71
N LYS A 37 -11.82 5.14 -3.49
CA LYS A 37 -12.50 5.50 -4.77
C LYS A 37 -12.08 4.52 -5.87
N PRO A 38 -12.99 3.70 -6.42
CA PRO A 38 -12.63 2.68 -7.41
C PRO A 38 -11.97 3.26 -8.66
N ARG A 39 -12.39 4.46 -9.07
CA ARG A 39 -11.78 5.19 -10.21
C ARG A 39 -10.33 5.55 -9.95
N MET A 40 -10.02 6.09 -8.76
CA MET A 40 -8.64 6.42 -8.39
C MET A 40 -7.79 5.16 -8.30
N ARG A 41 -8.31 4.09 -7.70
CA ARG A 41 -7.59 2.81 -7.60
C ARG A 41 -7.26 2.23 -8.99
N ARG A 42 -8.17 2.39 -9.96
CA ARG A 42 -7.95 1.95 -11.35
C ARG A 42 -6.89 2.80 -12.05
N ALA A 43 -6.94 4.13 -11.89
CA ALA A 43 -5.94 5.04 -12.47
C ALA A 43 -4.53 4.71 -11.95
N TYR A 44 -4.36 4.66 -10.62
CA TYR A 44 -3.06 4.32 -10.03
C TYR A 44 -2.53 2.95 -10.46
N LYS A 45 -3.40 1.94 -10.67
CA LYS A 45 -2.97 0.64 -11.21
C LYS A 45 -2.45 0.75 -12.66
N ALA A 46 -3.04 1.61 -13.47
CA ALA A 46 -2.55 1.87 -14.82
C ALA A 46 -1.22 2.62 -14.76
N ASP A 47 -1.15 3.71 -13.98
CA ASP A 47 0.04 4.53 -13.83
C ASP A 47 1.25 3.71 -13.33
N LEU A 48 1.04 2.81 -12.36
CA LEU A 48 2.12 1.95 -11.86
C LEU A 48 2.63 0.96 -12.91
N ARG A 49 1.74 0.41 -13.74
CA ARG A 49 2.12 -0.50 -14.82
C ARG A 49 2.88 0.24 -15.92
N ASP A 50 2.44 1.43 -16.27
CA ASP A 50 3.10 2.27 -17.28
C ASP A 50 4.48 2.70 -16.77
N PHE A 51 4.58 3.08 -15.50
CA PHE A 51 5.85 3.36 -14.83
C PHE A 51 6.78 2.16 -14.84
N CYS A 52 6.33 0.98 -14.39
CA CYS A 52 7.16 -0.25 -14.40
C CYS A 52 7.65 -0.58 -15.81
N SER A 53 6.79 -0.45 -16.81
CA SER A 53 7.14 -0.67 -18.23
C SER A 53 8.18 0.34 -18.71
N PHE A 54 8.06 1.60 -18.30
CA PHE A 54 9.00 2.67 -18.66
C PHE A 54 10.38 2.48 -18.03
N VAL A 55 10.45 2.12 -16.74
CA VAL A 55 11.72 1.93 -16.04
C VAL A 55 12.33 0.54 -16.22
N GLY A 56 11.62 -0.37 -16.89
CA GLY A 56 12.07 -1.75 -17.14
C GLY A 56 11.97 -2.68 -15.93
N VAL A 57 11.13 -2.35 -14.95
CA VAL A 57 10.91 -3.18 -13.76
C VAL A 57 9.90 -4.28 -14.10
N ALA A 58 10.34 -5.54 -14.10
CA ALA A 58 9.50 -6.68 -14.49
C ALA A 58 8.79 -7.35 -13.31
N GLY A 59 9.32 -7.19 -12.08
CA GLY A 59 8.72 -7.77 -10.88
C GLY A 59 8.87 -6.92 -9.62
N ALA A 60 8.05 -7.24 -8.60
CA ALA A 60 8.01 -6.47 -7.35
C ALA A 60 9.30 -6.59 -6.52
N GLU A 61 10.05 -7.68 -6.75
CA GLU A 61 11.35 -7.96 -6.16
C GLU A 61 12.43 -6.98 -6.62
N GLU A 62 12.34 -6.45 -7.84
CA GLU A 62 13.33 -5.48 -8.35
C GLU A 62 13.24 -4.15 -7.63
N PHE A 63 12.05 -3.76 -7.14
CA PHE A 63 11.91 -2.60 -6.24
C PHE A 63 12.70 -2.77 -4.95
N ARG A 64 12.92 -4.01 -4.48
CA ARG A 64 13.71 -4.28 -3.27
C ARG A 64 15.22 -4.13 -3.51
N ALA A 65 15.68 -4.22 -4.76
CA ALA A 65 17.06 -3.92 -5.12
C ALA A 65 17.35 -2.40 -5.07
N THR A 66 16.31 -1.57 -5.15
CA THR A 66 16.43 -0.11 -5.05
C THR A 66 16.67 0.33 -3.61
N ASN A 67 17.95 0.40 -3.21
CA ASN A 67 18.35 0.78 -1.87
C ASN A 67 18.34 2.31 -1.61
N ARG A 68 17.97 3.11 -2.62
CA ARG A 68 17.83 4.57 -2.55
C ARG A 68 16.59 5.03 -3.30
N ALA A 69 15.43 4.94 -2.65
CA ALA A 69 14.23 5.60 -3.14
C ALA A 69 14.32 7.11 -2.84
N HIS A 70 14.44 7.93 -3.89
CA HIS A 70 14.28 9.37 -3.77
C HIS A 70 12.85 9.72 -4.20
N VAL A 71 12.04 10.20 -3.27
CA VAL A 71 10.72 10.75 -3.57
C VAL A 71 10.93 12.18 -4.05
N LEU A 72 10.59 12.46 -5.31
CA LEU A 72 10.49 13.83 -5.81
C LEU A 72 9.12 14.38 -5.37
N VAL A 73 9.15 15.50 -4.65
CA VAL A 73 7.98 16.20 -4.10
C VAL A 73 7.76 17.49 -4.87
#